data_AF-A0A067D8H1-F1
#
_entry.id   AF-A0A067D8H1-F1
#
_cell.length_a   1.000
_cell.length_b   1.000
_cell.length_c   1.000
_cell.angle_alpha   90.00
_cell.angle_beta   90.00
_cell.angle_gamma   90.00
#
_symmetry.space_group_name_H-M   'P 1'
#
loop_
_entity.id
_entity.type
_entity.pdbx_description
1 polymer ?
#
loop_
_entity_poly.entity_id
_entity_poly.type
_entity_poly.pdbx_seq_one_letter_code
_entity_poly.pdbx_strand_id
1 'polypeptide(L)'
;MLPDAERAKMDAKIADLKAQLANLQNPPLQRLQQELQALEQQEKSLPTKPQWKKRVIDNRTRWVQLTTLPEAARVFFLCSTTLPSYGAIEAVVVEGETAFVQFQERFAGEKAMKFGQTYLNTALTMAWSEQGPAPTESSSA
;
A
#
# COMPACT_ATOMS: atom_id res chain seq x y z
N MET A 1 21.09 59.80 -51.20
CA MET A 1 21.79 58.57 -50.80
C MET A 1 22.04 58.70 -49.31
N LEU A 2 21.42 57.87 -48.45
CA LEU A 2 21.76 57.90 -47.03
C LEU A 2 23.22 57.46 -46.88
N PRO A 3 24.02 58.13 -46.02
CA PRO A 3 25.39 57.71 -45.76
C PRO A 3 25.42 56.30 -45.20
N ASP A 4 26.38 55.48 -45.62
CA ASP A 4 26.46 54.05 -45.30
C ASP A 4 26.42 53.75 -43.79
N ALA A 5 26.92 54.68 -42.97
CA ALA A 5 26.89 54.59 -41.51
C ALA A 5 25.46 54.68 -40.93
N GLU A 6 24.57 55.47 -41.53
CA GLU A 6 23.17 55.55 -41.10
C GLU A 6 22.38 54.31 -41.52
N ARG A 7 22.68 53.76 -42.71
CA ARG A 7 22.13 52.48 -43.16
C ARG A 7 22.50 51.32 -42.24
N ALA A 8 23.76 51.23 -41.81
CA ALA A 8 24.22 50.20 -40.89
C ALA A 8 23.53 50.30 -39.51
N LYS A 9 23.33 51.53 -39.00
CA LYS A 9 22.59 51.76 -37.76
C LYS A 9 21.12 51.36 -37.87
N MET A 10 20.48 51.65 -39.00
CA MET A 10 19.11 51.24 -39.26
C MET A 10 18.97 49.71 -39.35
N ASP A 11 19.90 49.04 -40.04
CA ASP A 11 19.87 47.59 -40.19
C ASP A 11 20.06 46.87 -38.84
N ALA A 12 20.99 47.34 -38.02
CA ALA A 12 21.18 46.85 -36.66
C ALA A 12 19.92 47.02 -35.79
N LYS A 13 19.23 48.15 -35.93
CA LYS A 13 17.98 48.42 -35.20
C LYS A 13 16.81 47.56 -35.69
N ILE A 14 16.77 47.24 -36.98
CA ILE A 14 15.79 46.30 -37.56
C ILE A 14 16.05 44.88 -37.06
N ALA A 15 17.32 44.46 -36.99
CA ALA A 15 17.69 43.14 -36.46
C ALA A 15 17.31 43.01 -34.97
N ASP A 16 17.58 44.05 -34.18
CA ASP A 16 17.20 44.11 -32.76
C ASP A 16 15.68 44.05 -32.56
N LEU A 17 14.91 44.84 -33.32
CA LEU A 17 13.44 44.82 -33.28
C LEU A 17 12.86 43.46 -33.69
N LYS A 18 13.46 42.78 -34.67
CA LYS A 18 13.08 41.41 -35.06
C LYS A 18 13.37 40.40 -33.95
N ALA A 19 14.50 40.52 -33.27
CA ALA A 19 14.83 39.67 -32.13
C ALA A 19 13.86 39.89 -30.96
N GLN A 20 13.51 41.15 -30.67
CA GLN A 20 12.51 41.48 -29.65
C GLN A 20 11.12 40.94 -30.01
N LEU A 21 10.71 41.02 -31.28
CA LEU A 21 9.43 40.46 -31.75
C LEU A 21 9.40 38.93 -31.64
N ALA A 22 10.50 38.25 -31.99
CA ALA A 22 10.62 36.80 -31.84
C ALA A 22 10.56 36.37 -30.36
N ASN A 23 11.17 37.15 -29.47
CA ASN A 23 11.12 36.90 -28.03
C ASN A 23 9.70 37.13 -27.45
N LEU A 24 8.97 38.11 -27.98
CA LEU A 24 7.57 38.40 -27.62
C LEU A 24 6.57 37.39 -28.19
N GLN A 25 6.85 36.78 -29.34
CA GLN A 25 5.99 35.77 -29.96
C GLN A 25 6.05 34.40 -29.26
N ASN A 26 6.99 34.20 -28.33
CA ASN A 26 7.25 32.88 -27.77
C ASN A 26 7.16 32.66 -26.22
N PRO A 27 6.32 33.34 -25.40
CA PRO A 27 6.43 33.09 -23.96
C PRO A 27 5.61 31.91 -23.39
N PRO A 28 4.28 31.75 -23.59
CA PRO A 28 3.54 30.80 -22.76
C PRO A 28 3.27 29.45 -23.42
N LEU A 29 2.88 29.42 -24.71
CA LEU A 29 2.31 28.20 -25.32
C LEU A 29 3.36 27.11 -25.58
N GLN A 30 4.55 27.46 -26.05
CA GLN A 30 5.62 26.48 -26.25
C GLN A 30 6.14 25.91 -24.92
N ARG A 31 6.28 26.75 -23.89
CA ARG A 31 6.64 26.27 -22.54
C ARG A 31 5.58 25.35 -21.97
N LEU A 32 4.30 25.71 -22.09
CA LEU A 32 3.18 24.86 -21.66
C LEU A 32 3.16 23.52 -22.41
N GLN A 33 3.48 23.50 -23.71
CA GLN A 33 3.62 22.26 -24.48
C GLN A 33 4.78 21.40 -24.00
N GLN A 34 5.94 22.01 -23.72
CA GLN A 34 7.09 21.29 -23.18
C GLN A 34 6.84 20.76 -21.77
N GLU A 35 6.18 21.54 -20.91
CA GLU A 35 5.76 21.09 -19.58
C GLU A 35 4.76 19.93 -19.69
N LEU A 36 3.75 20.01 -20.55
CA LEU A 36 2.82 18.90 -20.79
C LEU A 36 3.54 17.62 -21.23
N GLN A 37 4.47 17.72 -22.18
CA GLN A 37 5.25 16.57 -22.64
C GLN A 37 6.15 15.99 -21.53
N ALA A 38 6.75 16.85 -20.70
CA ALA A 38 7.55 16.43 -19.56
C ALA A 38 6.70 15.70 -18.51
N LEU A 39 5.50 16.20 -18.21
CA LEU A 39 4.55 15.53 -17.31
C LEU A 39 4.08 14.18 -17.87
N GLU A 40 3.77 14.08 -19.17
CA GLU A 40 3.37 12.80 -19.79
C GLU A 40 4.48 11.74 -19.72
N GLN A 41 5.74 12.13 -19.88
CA GLN A 41 6.88 11.22 -19.71
C GLN A 41 7.09 10.82 -18.25
N GLN A 42 6.84 11.74 -17.32
CA GLN A 42 6.89 11.46 -15.90
C GLN A 42 5.78 10.48 -15.48
N GLU A 43 4.56 10.62 -16.00
CA GLU A 43 3.48 9.63 -15.79
C GLU A 43 3.82 8.25 -16.35
N LYS A 44 4.48 8.18 -17.50
CA LYS A 44 4.92 6.89 -18.09
C LYS A 44 6.05 6.21 -17.31
N SER A 45 6.89 6.99 -16.63
CA SER A 45 8.03 6.48 -15.86
C SER A 45 7.71 6.27 -14.37
N LEU A 46 6.60 6.83 -13.89
CA LEU A 46 6.04 6.49 -12.59
C LEU A 46 5.65 5.00 -12.61
N PRO A 47 6.14 4.19 -11.65
CA PRO A 47 5.72 2.81 -11.53
C PRO A 47 4.20 2.82 -11.41
N THR A 48 3.53 2.04 -12.25
CA THR A 48 2.07 1.87 -12.25
C THR A 48 1.64 1.78 -10.79
N LYS A 49 0.80 2.73 -10.32
CA LYS A 49 0.22 2.73 -8.97
C LYS A 49 -0.02 1.28 -8.60
N PRO A 50 0.45 0.78 -7.43
CA PRO A 50 0.26 -0.62 -7.11
C PRO A 50 -1.20 -0.91 -7.37
N GLN A 51 -1.49 -1.72 -8.38
CA GLN A 51 -2.82 -2.23 -8.57
C GLN A 51 -3.07 -2.89 -7.23
N TRP A 52 -3.91 -2.29 -6.39
CA TRP A 52 -4.53 -3.02 -5.32
C TRP A 52 -5.37 -4.03 -6.10
N LYS A 53 -4.73 -5.15 -6.49
CA LYS A 53 -5.41 -6.37 -6.87
C LYS A 53 -6.42 -6.46 -5.77
N LYS A 54 -7.69 -6.26 -6.15
CA LYS A 54 -8.82 -6.59 -5.31
C LYS A 54 -8.56 -8.06 -5.02
N ARG A 55 -7.84 -8.35 -3.93
CA ARG A 55 -7.72 -9.70 -3.43
C ARG A 55 -9.18 -10.04 -3.28
N VAL A 56 -9.65 -10.99 -4.08
CA VAL A 56 -10.91 -11.63 -3.79
C VAL A 56 -10.59 -12.30 -2.47
N ILE A 57 -10.84 -11.57 -1.39
CA ILE A 57 -10.53 -11.98 -0.03
C ILE A 57 -11.52 -13.09 0.19
N ASP A 58 -11.03 -14.32 0.08
CA ASP A 58 -11.85 -15.49 0.20
C ASP A 58 -12.48 -15.47 1.60
N ASN A 59 -13.80 -15.33 1.68
CA ASN A 59 -14.53 -15.21 2.94
C ASN A 59 -14.53 -16.53 3.75
N ARG A 60 -13.90 -17.58 3.22
CA ARG A 60 -13.82 -18.92 3.82
C ARG A 60 -12.71 -19.04 4.88
N THR A 61 -11.58 -18.35 4.73
CA THR A 61 -10.47 -18.46 5.70
C THR A 61 -10.68 -17.50 6.88
N ARG A 62 -11.44 -17.96 7.88
CA ARG A 62 -11.70 -17.21 9.13
C ARG A 62 -10.86 -17.67 10.32
N TRP A 63 -10.19 -18.82 10.18
CA TRP A 63 -9.40 -19.41 11.24
C TRP A 63 -7.95 -18.97 11.16
N VAL A 64 -7.42 -18.49 12.28
CA VAL A 64 -6.01 -18.18 12.48
C VAL A 64 -5.45 -19.22 13.42
N GLN A 65 -4.45 -19.96 12.96
CA GLN A 65 -3.66 -20.85 13.77
C GLN A 65 -2.52 -20.07 14.40
N LEU A 66 -2.31 -20.28 15.69
CA LEU A 66 -1.18 -19.80 16.46
C LEU A 66 -0.38 -21.01 16.94
N THR A 67 0.91 -21.01 16.69
CA THR A 67 1.85 -22.00 17.22
C THR A 67 2.79 -21.33 18.22
N THR A 68 3.45 -22.13 19.06
CA THR A 68 4.48 -21.70 20.02
C THR A 68 4.02 -20.80 21.18
N LEU A 69 2.74 -20.83 21.58
CA LEU A 69 2.31 -20.14 22.80
C LEU A 69 2.63 -20.98 24.07
N PRO A 70 3.10 -20.39 25.18
CA PRO A 70 3.15 -21.04 26.48
C PRO A 70 1.73 -21.27 27.05
N GLU A 71 1.48 -22.42 27.71
CA GLU A 71 0.14 -22.84 28.15
C GLU A 71 -0.60 -21.81 29.03
N ALA A 72 0.08 -21.20 30.01
CA ALA A 72 -0.48 -20.15 30.86
C ALA A 72 -0.82 -18.86 30.11
N ALA A 73 -0.13 -18.61 28.99
CA ALA A 73 -0.35 -17.46 28.13
C ALA A 73 -1.47 -17.69 27.11
N ARG A 74 -1.77 -18.94 26.75
CA ARG A 74 -2.78 -19.28 25.74
C ARG A 74 -4.13 -18.70 26.14
N VAL A 75 -4.68 -19.15 27.27
CA VAL A 75 -6.02 -18.75 27.69
C VAL A 75 -6.14 -17.23 27.88
N PHE A 76 -5.12 -16.59 28.43
CA PHE A 76 -5.13 -15.14 28.65
C PHE A 76 -5.02 -14.32 27.35
N PHE A 77 -4.11 -14.71 26.46
CA PHE A 77 -3.92 -14.06 25.14
C PHE A 77 -5.14 -14.20 24.24
N LEU A 78 -5.77 -15.37 24.29
CA LEU A 78 -6.90 -15.76 23.46
C LEU A 78 -8.22 -15.18 23.94
N CYS A 79 -8.42 -15.12 25.26
CA CYS A 79 -9.73 -14.80 25.82
C CYS A 79 -9.81 -13.38 26.40
N SER A 80 -8.69 -12.76 26.79
CA SER A 80 -8.76 -11.64 27.75
C SER A 80 -8.36 -10.26 27.21
N THR A 81 -7.41 -10.12 26.28
CA THR A 81 -6.90 -8.76 25.97
C THR A 81 -6.42 -8.52 24.53
N THR A 82 -5.59 -9.37 23.95
CA THR A 82 -4.88 -9.00 22.71
C THR A 82 -5.64 -9.32 21.44
N LEU A 83 -6.18 -10.54 21.29
CA LEU A 83 -6.92 -10.91 20.08
C LEU A 83 -8.28 -10.21 19.91
N PRO A 84 -9.12 -10.05 20.97
CA PRO A 84 -10.37 -9.31 20.83
C PRO A 84 -10.16 -7.81 20.55
N SER A 85 -8.96 -7.26 20.79
CA SER A 85 -8.63 -5.89 20.42
C SER A 85 -8.52 -5.67 18.91
N TYR A 86 -8.28 -6.74 18.14
CA TYR A 86 -8.21 -6.67 16.67
C TYR A 86 -9.57 -6.87 16.00
N GLY A 87 -10.52 -7.51 16.68
CA GLY A 87 -11.93 -7.63 16.29
C GLY A 87 -12.65 -8.76 17.01
N ALA A 88 -13.93 -8.92 16.71
CA ALA A 88 -14.78 -9.91 17.37
C ALA A 88 -14.35 -11.35 17.05
N ILE A 89 -14.25 -12.16 18.10
CA ILE A 89 -13.88 -13.58 18.03
C ILE A 89 -15.16 -14.41 18.09
N GLU A 90 -15.33 -15.32 17.14
CA GLU A 90 -16.48 -16.22 17.04
C GLU A 90 -16.23 -17.50 17.85
N ALA A 91 -15.02 -18.07 17.73
CA ALA A 91 -14.64 -19.30 18.42
C ALA A 91 -13.13 -19.35 18.69
N VAL A 92 -12.76 -20.05 19.77
CA VAL A 92 -11.36 -20.35 20.11
C VAL A 92 -11.25 -21.82 20.47
N VAL A 93 -10.29 -22.51 19.87
CA VAL A 93 -9.96 -23.90 20.18
C VAL A 93 -8.46 -23.98 20.49
N VAL A 94 -8.10 -24.66 21.57
CA VAL A 94 -6.71 -24.83 22.00
C VAL A 94 -6.38 -26.33 21.95
N GLU A 95 -5.39 -26.70 21.15
CA GLU A 95 -4.95 -28.08 20.93
C GLU A 95 -3.47 -28.23 21.31
N GLY A 96 -3.21 -28.53 22.59
CA GLY A 96 -1.83 -28.62 23.07
C GLY A 96 -1.07 -27.33 22.79
N GLU A 97 0.03 -27.41 22.03
CA GLU A 97 0.90 -26.27 21.69
C GLU A 97 0.37 -25.32 20.63
N THR A 98 -0.77 -25.65 20.02
CA THR A 98 -1.41 -24.84 19.00
C THR A 98 -2.75 -24.30 19.47
N ALA A 99 -3.15 -23.16 18.91
CA ALA A 99 -4.47 -22.61 19.13
C ALA A 99 -5.06 -22.10 17.82
N PHE A 100 -6.35 -22.31 17.64
CA PHE A 100 -7.12 -21.87 16.49
C PHE A 100 -8.14 -20.83 16.93
N VAL A 101 -8.13 -19.69 16.25
CA VAL A 101 -9.01 -18.56 16.57
C VAL A 101 -9.81 -18.24 15.34
N GLN A 102 -11.13 -18.37 15.45
CA GLN A 102 -12.06 -17.95 14.43
C GLN A 102 -12.45 -16.50 14.69
N PHE A 103 -12.10 -15.62 13.76
CA PHE A 103 -12.57 -14.24 13.79
C PHE A 103 -13.91 -14.15 13.07
N GLN A 104 -14.81 -13.31 13.60
CA GLN A 104 -16.06 -12.97 12.93
C GLN A 104 -15.79 -12.26 11.59
N GLU A 105 -14.72 -11.46 11.54
CA GLU A 105 -14.26 -10.73 10.36
C GLU A 105 -12.84 -11.14 9.97
N ARG A 106 -12.60 -11.47 8.69
CA ARG A 106 -11.25 -11.78 8.21
C ARG A 106 -10.28 -10.61 8.36
N PHE A 107 -10.77 -9.37 8.29
CA PHE A 107 -9.97 -8.17 8.51
C PHE A 107 -9.39 -8.10 9.94
N ALA A 108 -10.15 -8.56 10.93
CA ALA A 108 -9.66 -8.68 12.30
C ALA A 108 -8.52 -9.72 12.39
N GLY A 109 -8.67 -10.85 11.72
CA GLY A 109 -7.60 -11.86 11.61
C GLY A 109 -6.36 -11.35 10.86
N GLU A 110 -6.52 -10.56 9.79
CA GLU A 110 -5.38 -9.92 9.11
C GLU A 110 -4.61 -8.96 10.02
N LYS A 111 -5.33 -8.13 10.80
CA LYS A 111 -4.72 -7.26 11.80
C LYS A 111 -4.00 -8.08 12.87
N ALA A 112 -4.65 -9.11 13.40
CA ALA A 112 -4.06 -9.99 14.40
C ALA A 112 -2.78 -10.66 13.87
N MET A 113 -2.76 -11.13 12.62
CA MET A 113 -1.54 -11.70 12.04
C MET A 113 -0.46 -10.66 11.73
N LYS A 114 -0.82 -9.40 11.47
CA LYS A 114 0.16 -8.34 11.16
C LYS A 114 0.78 -7.75 12.43
N PHE A 115 0.00 -7.62 13.50
CA PHE A 115 0.38 -6.90 14.72
C PHE A 115 0.47 -7.79 15.96
N GLY A 116 -0.15 -8.97 15.94
CA GLY A 116 -0.21 -9.92 17.05
C GLY A 116 0.87 -11.00 17.05
N GLN A 117 1.89 -10.92 16.18
CA GLN A 117 3.02 -11.87 16.12
C GLN A 117 3.95 -11.82 17.34
N THR A 118 3.62 -11.04 18.37
CA THR A 118 4.46 -10.93 19.57
C THR A 118 3.58 -10.87 20.80
N TYR A 119 3.91 -11.71 21.78
CA TYR A 119 3.27 -11.72 23.09
C TYR A 119 4.31 -11.79 24.19
N LEU A 120 4.31 -10.82 25.11
CA LEU A 120 5.27 -10.75 26.23
C LEU A 120 6.73 -10.99 25.78
N ASN A 121 7.16 -10.35 24.69
CA ASN A 121 8.48 -10.51 24.04
C ASN A 121 8.77 -11.89 23.42
N THR A 122 7.79 -12.79 23.36
CA THR A 122 7.89 -14.05 22.60
C THR A 122 7.30 -13.86 21.21
N ALA A 123 8.06 -14.19 20.18
CA ALA A 123 7.54 -14.24 18.82
C ALA A 123 6.53 -15.38 18.68
N LEU A 124 5.34 -15.06 18.22
CA LEU A 124 4.27 -16.00 17.95
C LEU A 124 4.19 -16.23 16.45
N THR A 125 4.14 -17.48 16.05
CA THR A 125 3.92 -17.81 14.63
C THR A 125 2.42 -17.93 14.41
N MET A 126 1.90 -17.06 13.52
CA MET A 126 0.50 -17.02 13.17
C MET A 126 0.34 -17.35 11.68
N ALA A 127 -0.60 -18.24 11.36
CA ALA A 127 -0.89 -18.64 9.99
C ALA A 127 -2.40 -18.75 9.76
N TRP A 128 -2.84 -18.52 8.53
CA TRP A 128 -4.21 -18.83 8.14
C TRP A 128 -4.43 -20.34 8.11
N SER A 129 -5.53 -20.79 8.72
CA SER A 129 -6.04 -22.16 8.57
C SER A 129 -7.34 -22.15 7.79
N GLU A 130 -7.44 -22.98 6.76
CA GLU A 130 -8.67 -23.16 5.98
C GLU A 130 -9.60 -24.22 6.59
N GLN A 131 -9.03 -25.16 7.34
CA GLN A 131 -9.74 -26.32 7.88
C GLN A 131 -10.17 -26.13 9.35
N GLY A 132 -9.70 -25.06 10.01
CA GLY A 132 -9.92 -24.87 11.45
C GLY A 132 -9.13 -25.89 12.28
N PRO A 133 -9.45 -26.05 13.59
CA PRO A 133 -8.96 -27.18 14.36
C PRO A 133 -9.43 -28.48 13.70
N ALA A 134 -8.64 -29.55 13.79
CA ALA A 134 -9.13 -30.85 13.35
C ALA A 134 -10.41 -31.16 14.12
N PRO A 135 -11.46 -31.72 13.49
CA PRO A 135 -12.58 -32.22 14.27
C PRO A 135 -12.00 -33.26 15.21
N THR A 136 -11.84 -32.91 16.49
CA THR A 136 -11.57 -33.89 17.52
C THR A 136 -12.72 -34.86 17.42
N GLU A 137 -12.44 -36.05 16.87
CA GLU A 137 -13.35 -37.16 16.91
C GLU A 137 -13.72 -37.31 18.39
N SER A 138 -14.94 -36.89 18.71
CA SER A 138 -15.64 -37.33 19.90
C SER A 138 -15.82 -38.83 19.73
N SER A 139 -14.76 -39.57 20.06
CA SER A 139 -14.84 -40.98 20.39
C SER A 139 -15.72 -41.08 21.63
N SER A 140 -17.01 -41.23 21.41
CA SER A 140 -18.01 -41.67 22.38
C SER A 140 -18.68 -42.86 21.69
N ALA A 141 -18.12 -44.07 21.89
CA ALA A 141 -18.54 -45.01 22.94
C ALA A 141 -19.98 -45.47 22.75
#